data_AF-A0A2R7T482-F1
#
_entry.id   AF-A0A2R7T482-F1
#
_cell.length_a   1.000
_cell.length_b   1.000
_cell.length_c   1.000
_cell.angle_alpha   90.00
_cell.angle_beta   90.00
_cell.angle_gamma   90.00
#
_symmetry.space_group_name_H-M   'P 1'
#
loop_
_entity.id
_entity.type
_entity.pdbx_description
1 polymer ?
#
loop_
_entity_poly.entity_id
_entity_poly.type
_entity_poly.pdbx_seq_one_letter_code
_entity_poly.pdbx_strand_id
1 'polypeptide(L)'
;MDVITLLAAVLVNALLMLLALAVSVGVRARGGLQAWQLMLLGQALGFGLLIAATRVLPLLMATLGVMALSGSASAMVLAVGRFLSVPVSQRGLWLPPLLLGLVHIFIFPDLKLTTGLTNVTIGMQIGWASVLLLAGAGRVRWRWLCGLAGGANALLTVARGVLVLGWPEVYPRFLVPHPLNIA
;
A
#
# COMPACT_ATOMS: atom_id res chain seq x y z
N MET A 1 15.37 -10.48 10.92
CA MET A 1 15.55 -9.48 9.84
C MET A 1 15.24 -8.12 10.44
N ASP A 2 16.12 -7.14 10.30
CA ASP A 2 15.88 -5.79 10.83
C ASP A 2 14.85 -5.03 9.98
N VAL A 3 14.10 -4.11 10.58
CA VAL A 3 13.06 -3.30 9.89
C VAL A 3 13.61 -2.65 8.62
N ILE A 4 14.79 -2.04 8.73
CA ILE A 4 15.42 -1.32 7.63
C ILE A 4 15.73 -2.29 6.48
N THR A 5 16.20 -3.50 6.78
CA THR A 5 16.46 -4.54 5.77
C THR A 5 15.18 -4.97 5.07
N LEU A 6 14.08 -5.14 5.81
CA LEU A 6 12.78 -5.47 5.22
C LEU A 6 12.27 -4.34 4.31
N LEU A 7 12.30 -3.09 4.79
CA LEU A 7 11.88 -1.93 4.00
C LEU A 7 12.75 -1.74 2.75
N ALA A 8 14.06 -1.96 2.87
CA ALA A 8 14.99 -1.89 1.75
C ALA A 8 14.73 -2.99 0.72
N ALA A 9 14.46 -4.23 1.15
CA ALA A 9 14.13 -5.33 0.24
C ALA A 9 12.85 -5.02 -0.56
N VAL A 10 11.80 -4.52 0.11
CA VAL A 10 10.55 -4.14 -0.55
C VAL A 10 10.75 -2.94 -1.49
N LEU A 11 11.57 -1.96 -1.08
CA LEU A 11 11.94 -0.81 -1.91
C LEU A 11 12.67 -1.26 -3.18
N VAL A 12 13.69 -2.10 -3.04
CA VAL A 12 14.46 -2.64 -4.18
C VAL A 12 13.54 -3.42 -5.11
N ASN A 13 12.66 -4.27 -4.57
CA ASN A 13 11.68 -4.99 -5.37
C ASN A 13 10.77 -4.03 -6.16
N ALA A 14 10.24 -2.99 -5.51
CA ALA A 14 9.38 -2.00 -6.18
C ALA A 14 10.14 -1.24 -7.28
N LEU A 15 11.40 -0.86 -7.05
CA LEU A 15 12.25 -0.19 -8.03
C LEU A 15 12.59 -1.10 -9.22
N LEU A 16 12.92 -2.37 -8.95
CA LEU A 16 13.21 -3.35 -10.00
C LEU A 16 11.97 -3.61 -10.86
N MET A 17 10.80 -3.77 -10.25
CA MET A 17 9.54 -3.90 -10.99
C MET A 17 9.22 -2.64 -11.81
N LEU A 18 9.45 -1.46 -11.24
CA LEU A 18 9.23 -0.19 -11.95
C LEU A 18 10.16 -0.07 -13.15
N LEU A 19 11.44 -0.40 -12.99
CA LEU A 19 12.43 -0.41 -14.06
C LEU A 19 12.06 -1.44 -15.14
N ALA A 20 11.73 -2.67 -14.75
CA ALA A 20 11.32 -3.71 -15.67
C ALA A 20 10.10 -3.28 -16.50
N LEU A 21 9.10 -2.67 -15.86
CA LEU A 21 7.91 -2.16 -16.54
C LEU A 21 8.22 -0.98 -17.47
N ALA A 22 9.09 -0.06 -17.04
CA ALA A 22 9.55 1.08 -17.85
C ALA A 22 10.35 0.63 -19.09
N VAL A 23 11.19 -0.41 -18.95
CA VAL A 23 11.94 -0.99 -20.08
C VAL A 23 11.01 -1.76 -21.02
N SER A 24 10.07 -2.54 -20.48
CA SER A 24 9.22 -3.43 -21.28
C SER A 24 8.14 -2.70 -22.07
N VAL A 25 7.54 -1.64 -21.49
CA VAL A 25 6.38 -0.96 -22.06
C VAL A 25 6.64 0.53 -22.34
N GLY A 26 7.79 1.05 -21.90
CA GLY A 26 8.13 2.46 -22.01
C GLY A 26 7.57 3.32 -20.88
N VAL A 27 8.21 4.47 -20.68
CA VAL A 27 7.85 5.48 -19.66
C VAL A 27 6.56 6.25 -20.02
N ARG A 28 6.14 6.18 -21.30
CA ARG A 28 4.95 6.87 -21.82
C ARG A 28 3.73 5.96 -21.97
N ALA A 29 3.71 4.84 -21.27
CA ALA A 29 2.57 3.94 -21.26
C ALA A 29 1.29 4.69 -20.85
N ARG A 30 0.16 4.40 -21.51
CA ARG A 30 -1.14 5.05 -21.25
C ARG A 30 -2.10 4.10 -20.54
N GLY A 31 -3.11 4.66 -19.87
CA GLY A 31 -4.19 3.86 -19.28
C GLY A 31 -3.77 3.10 -18.02
N GLY A 32 -4.07 1.80 -17.93
CA GLY A 32 -3.84 0.98 -16.73
C GLY A 32 -2.36 0.82 -16.38
N LEU A 33 -1.49 0.72 -17.39
CA LEU A 33 -0.05 0.59 -17.21
C LEU A 33 0.59 1.83 -16.58
N GLN A 34 0.10 3.02 -16.93
CA GLN A 34 0.52 4.27 -16.30
C GLN A 34 0.16 4.28 -14.80
N ALA A 35 -1.06 3.87 -14.46
CA ALA A 35 -1.50 3.81 -13.07
C ALA A 35 -0.70 2.76 -12.28
N TRP A 36 -0.30 1.66 -12.92
CA TRP A 36 0.61 0.68 -12.31
C TRP A 36 2.02 1.25 -12.08
N GLN A 37 2.59 1.99 -13.03
CA GLN A 37 3.86 2.70 -12.81
C GLN A 37 3.77 3.68 -11.64
N LEU A 38 2.66 4.44 -11.53
CA LEU A 38 2.41 5.35 -10.41
C LEU A 38 2.28 4.60 -9.07
N MET A 39 1.63 3.44 -9.07
CA MET A 39 1.55 2.57 -7.88
C MET A 39 2.95 2.17 -7.42
N LEU A 40 3.79 1.67 -8.32
CA LEU A 40 5.16 1.24 -7.98
C LEU A 40 6.03 2.41 -7.52
N LEU A 41 5.90 3.57 -8.18
CA LEU A 41 6.59 4.79 -7.78
C LEU A 41 6.16 5.25 -6.38
N GLY A 42 4.86 5.30 -6.11
CA GLY A 42 4.34 5.66 -4.79
C GLY A 42 4.80 4.70 -3.69
N GLN A 43 4.90 3.41 -4.01
CA GLN A 43 5.42 2.40 -3.08
C GLN A 43 6.92 2.63 -2.79
N ALA A 44 7.72 2.85 -3.83
CA ALA A 44 9.14 3.13 -3.68
C ALA A 44 9.39 4.44 -2.89
N LEU A 45 8.66 5.52 -3.22
CA LEU A 45 8.73 6.77 -2.49
C LEU A 45 8.30 6.60 -1.03
N GLY A 46 7.20 5.87 -0.78
CA GLY A 46 6.70 5.61 0.56
C GLY A 46 7.72 4.92 1.45
N PHE A 47 8.31 3.81 0.97
CA PHE A 47 9.34 3.11 1.72
C PHE A 47 10.64 3.92 1.87
N GLY A 48 11.06 4.63 0.82
CA GLY A 48 12.22 5.52 0.88
C GLY A 48 12.07 6.61 1.94
N LEU A 49 10.88 7.24 2.00
CA LEU A 49 10.55 8.27 2.99
C LEU A 49 10.48 7.70 4.42
N LEU A 50 9.91 6.50 4.60
CA LEU A 50 9.90 5.85 5.92
C LEU A 50 11.31 5.49 6.40
N ILE A 51 12.20 5.07 5.51
CA ILE A 51 13.62 4.88 5.85
C ILE A 51 14.25 6.23 6.23
N ALA A 52 14.02 7.28 5.44
CA ALA A 52 14.53 8.63 5.72
C ALA A 52 14.01 9.19 7.06
N ALA A 53 12.78 8.86 7.46
CA ALA A 53 12.20 9.27 8.73
C ALA A 53 12.99 8.80 9.95
N THR A 54 13.79 7.73 9.82
CA THR A 54 14.69 7.27 10.90
C THR A 54 15.90 8.18 11.11
N ARG A 55 16.15 9.12 10.18
CA ARG A 55 17.34 9.98 10.15
C ARG A 55 17.03 11.48 10.09
N VAL A 56 16.02 11.87 9.31
CA VAL A 56 15.76 13.27 8.95
C VAL A 56 14.28 13.58 9.12
N LEU A 57 13.96 14.67 9.84
CA LEU A 57 12.60 15.20 10.04
C LEU A 57 11.52 14.10 10.21
N PRO A 58 11.56 13.32 11.30
CA PRO A 58 10.82 12.05 11.42
C PRO A 58 9.33 12.18 11.15
N LEU A 59 8.68 13.19 11.72
CA LEU A 59 7.25 13.44 11.53
C LEU A 59 6.90 13.70 10.06
N LEU A 60 7.63 14.61 9.41
CA LEU A 60 7.35 14.99 8.03
C LEU A 60 7.59 13.81 7.07
N MET A 61 8.75 13.17 7.19
CA MET A 61 9.11 12.05 6.32
C MET A 61 8.18 10.85 6.53
N ALA A 62 7.80 10.53 7.77
CA ALA A 62 6.85 9.45 8.03
C ALA A 62 5.46 9.77 7.47
N THR A 63 4.98 11.01 7.67
CA THR A 63 3.68 11.45 7.15
C THR A 63 3.65 11.38 5.62
N LEU A 64 4.64 11.93 4.94
CA LEU A 64 4.73 11.84 3.48
C LEU A 64 4.90 10.39 3.01
N GLY A 65 5.61 9.57 3.77
CA GLY A 65 5.79 8.14 3.51
C GLY A 65 4.47 7.38 3.52
N VAL A 66 3.67 7.53 4.58
CA VAL A 66 2.35 6.86 4.66
C VAL A 66 1.36 7.40 3.64
N MET A 67 1.40 8.71 3.34
CA MET A 67 0.62 9.31 2.26
C MET A 67 0.99 8.70 0.91
N ALA A 68 2.28 8.50 0.62
CA ALA A 68 2.74 7.90 -0.61
C ALA A 68 2.36 6.42 -0.72
N LEU A 69 2.42 5.65 0.38
CA LEU A 69 1.95 4.26 0.42
C LEU A 69 0.43 4.15 0.20
N SER A 70 -0.36 5.00 0.85
CA SER A 70 -1.81 5.06 0.60
C SER A 70 -2.12 5.55 -0.82
N GLY A 71 -1.36 6.51 -1.34
CA GLY A 71 -1.46 6.98 -2.72
C GLY A 71 -1.14 5.88 -3.74
N SER A 72 -0.15 5.04 -3.43
CA SER A 72 0.17 3.83 -4.20
C SER A 72 -1.01 2.86 -4.22
N ALA A 73 -1.62 2.56 -3.06
CA ALA A 73 -2.79 1.70 -2.99
C ALA A 73 -3.99 2.29 -3.78
N SER A 74 -4.18 3.61 -3.75
CA SER A 74 -5.16 4.30 -4.61
C SER A 74 -4.85 4.16 -6.11
N ALA A 75 -3.58 4.28 -6.50
CA ALA A 75 -3.14 4.08 -7.88
C ALA A 75 -3.37 2.63 -8.34
N MET A 76 -3.28 1.64 -7.43
CA MET A 76 -3.64 0.26 -7.70
C MET A 76 -5.14 0.12 -8.04
N VAL A 77 -6.02 0.74 -7.25
CA VAL A 77 -7.47 0.76 -7.55
C VAL A 77 -7.73 1.39 -8.93
N LEU A 78 -7.04 2.48 -9.25
CA LEU A 78 -7.13 3.11 -10.57
C LEU A 78 -6.63 2.18 -11.69
N ALA A 79 -5.51 1.48 -11.48
CA ALA A 79 -4.96 0.55 -12.45
C ALA A 79 -5.95 -0.59 -12.73
N VAL A 80 -6.49 -1.20 -11.68
CA VAL A 80 -7.54 -2.23 -11.79
C VAL A 80 -8.76 -1.69 -12.51
N GLY A 81 -9.28 -0.53 -12.11
CA GLY A 81 -10.42 0.10 -12.77
C GLY A 81 -10.19 0.31 -14.27
N ARG A 82 -9.00 0.79 -14.65
CA ARG A 82 -8.62 0.97 -16.06
C ARG A 82 -8.47 -0.35 -16.81
N PHE A 83 -7.90 -1.40 -16.22
CA PHE A 83 -7.78 -2.72 -16.86
C PHE A 83 -9.13 -3.42 -17.05
N LEU A 84 -10.09 -3.13 -16.18
CA LEU A 84 -11.45 -3.69 -16.25
C LEU A 84 -12.45 -2.77 -16.94
N SER A 85 -12.02 -1.59 -17.41
CA SER A 85 -12.89 -0.56 -17.97
C SER A 85 -14.03 -0.14 -17.01
N VAL A 86 -13.80 -0.21 -15.71
CA VAL A 86 -14.76 0.21 -14.67
C VAL A 86 -14.49 1.67 -14.29
N PRO A 87 -15.54 2.52 -14.22
CA PRO A 87 -15.36 3.90 -13.81
C PRO A 87 -14.96 3.97 -12.34
N VAL A 88 -13.82 4.61 -12.06
CA VAL A 88 -13.34 4.91 -10.70
C VAL A 88 -13.13 6.41 -10.58
N SER A 89 -13.71 7.03 -9.55
CA SER A 89 -13.55 8.46 -9.30
C SER A 89 -12.12 8.80 -8.89
N GLN A 90 -11.39 9.50 -9.78
CA GLN A 90 -10.02 9.92 -9.50
C GLN A 90 -9.94 10.87 -8.30
N ARG A 91 -10.95 11.73 -8.11
CA ARG A 91 -11.02 12.64 -6.95
C ARG A 91 -11.19 11.86 -5.65
N GLY A 92 -12.01 10.81 -5.66
CA GLY A 92 -12.21 9.94 -4.50
C GLY A 92 -10.93 9.20 -4.08
N LEU A 93 -10.04 8.89 -5.03
CA LEU A 93 -8.78 8.20 -4.75
C LEU A 93 -7.74 9.07 -4.02
N TRP A 94 -7.87 10.39 -4.06
CA TRP A 94 -7.01 11.29 -3.27
C TRP A 94 -7.46 11.41 -1.81
N LEU A 95 -8.71 11.05 -1.51
CA LEU A 95 -9.25 11.23 -0.18
C LEU A 95 -8.53 10.37 0.89
N PRO A 96 -8.29 9.05 0.70
CA PRO A 96 -7.56 8.25 1.68
C PRO A 96 -6.15 8.76 2.00
N PRO A 97 -5.25 9.06 1.04
CA PRO A 97 -3.92 9.53 1.38
C PRO A 97 -3.94 10.92 2.04
N LEU A 98 -4.82 11.83 1.63
CA LEU A 98 -4.92 13.15 2.26
C LEU A 98 -5.46 13.07 3.68
N LEU A 99 -6.51 12.30 3.91
CA LEU A 99 -7.06 12.08 5.25
C LEU A 99 -6.04 11.37 6.15
N LEU A 100 -5.36 10.34 5.63
CA LEU A 100 -4.34 9.64 6.38
C LEU A 100 -3.20 10.58 6.76
N GLY A 101 -2.72 11.42 5.83
CA GLY A 101 -1.69 12.43 6.13
C GLY A 101 -2.11 13.42 7.20
N LEU A 102 -3.34 13.94 7.10
CA LEU A 102 -3.89 14.87 8.08
C LEU A 102 -4.01 14.23 9.47
N VAL A 103 -4.57 13.03 9.55
CA VAL A 103 -4.71 12.29 10.81
C VAL A 103 -3.35 11.90 11.37
N HIS A 104 -2.42 11.47 10.52
CA HIS A 104 -1.09 10.98 10.90
C HIS A 104 -0.31 12.02 11.71
N ILE A 105 -0.45 13.30 11.41
CA ILE A 105 0.21 14.38 12.16
C ILE A 105 -0.19 14.36 13.64
N PHE A 106 -1.47 14.11 13.94
CA PHE A 106 -1.99 14.12 15.30
C PHE A 106 -1.68 12.83 16.07
N ILE A 107 -1.65 11.70 15.36
CA ILE A 107 -1.40 10.39 15.98
C ILE A 107 0.07 10.00 15.99
N PHE A 108 0.97 10.77 15.34
CA PHE A 108 2.40 10.45 15.22
C PHE A 108 3.11 10.01 16.51
N PRO A 109 2.84 10.62 17.68
CA PRO A 109 3.46 10.20 18.93
C PRO A 109 3.10 8.76 19.34
N ASP A 110 1.98 8.23 18.87
CA ASP A 110 1.51 6.88 19.16
C ASP A 110 1.79 5.95 17.96
N LEU A 111 2.84 5.15 18.11
CA LEU A 111 3.25 4.17 17.11
C LEU A 111 2.15 3.13 16.82
N LYS A 112 1.29 2.83 17.80
CA LYS A 112 0.21 1.85 17.63
C LYS A 112 -0.89 2.44 16.76
N LEU A 113 -1.31 3.67 17.05
CA LEU A 113 -2.32 4.36 16.25
C LEU A 113 -1.84 4.59 14.82
N THR A 114 -0.62 5.10 14.63
CA THR A 114 -0.03 5.32 13.30
C THR A 114 0.03 4.05 12.47
N THR A 115 0.61 2.97 13.03
CA THR A 115 0.75 1.69 12.34
C THR A 115 -0.60 1.05 12.08
N GLY A 116 -1.48 1.06 13.09
CA GLY A 116 -2.81 0.48 13.04
C GLY A 116 -3.68 1.12 11.95
N LEU A 117 -3.83 2.45 12.01
CA LEU A 117 -4.64 3.19 11.04
C LEU A 117 -4.07 3.10 9.63
N THR A 118 -2.75 3.22 9.47
CA THR A 118 -2.10 3.08 8.16
C THR A 118 -2.40 1.72 7.53
N ASN A 119 -2.27 0.63 8.30
CA ASN A 119 -2.56 -0.71 7.82
C ASN A 119 -4.05 -0.92 7.51
N VAL A 120 -4.96 -0.40 8.34
CA VAL A 120 -6.40 -0.48 8.06
C VAL A 120 -6.73 0.26 6.77
N THR A 121 -6.26 1.51 6.61
CA THR A 121 -6.52 2.32 5.42
C THR A 121 -5.98 1.65 4.16
N ILE A 122 -4.71 1.26 4.15
CA ILE A 122 -4.08 0.59 3.00
C ILE A 122 -4.76 -0.74 2.71
N GLY A 123 -5.03 -1.54 3.75
CA GLY A 123 -5.71 -2.83 3.64
C GLY A 123 -7.10 -2.69 3.01
N MET A 124 -7.87 -1.67 3.39
CA MET A 124 -9.17 -1.37 2.77
C MET A 124 -9.04 -0.99 1.30
N GLN A 125 -8.05 -0.15 0.94
CA GLN A 125 -7.79 0.21 -0.46
C GLN A 125 -7.40 -1.02 -1.31
N ILE A 126 -6.56 -1.90 -0.76
CA ILE A 126 -6.19 -3.16 -1.41
C ILE A 126 -7.41 -4.09 -1.54
N GLY A 127 -8.24 -4.16 -0.50
CA GLY A 127 -9.50 -4.90 -0.50
C GLY A 127 -10.44 -4.40 -1.59
N TRP A 128 -10.58 -3.08 -1.77
CA TRP A 128 -11.38 -2.50 -2.84
C TRP A 128 -10.88 -2.90 -4.23
N ALA A 129 -9.58 -2.79 -4.50
CA ALA A 129 -9.00 -3.26 -5.76
C ALA A 129 -9.24 -4.76 -6.00
N SER A 130 -9.15 -5.56 -4.94
CA SER A 130 -9.37 -7.01 -4.98
C SER A 130 -10.83 -7.36 -5.27
N VAL A 131 -11.79 -6.65 -4.66
CA VAL A 131 -13.22 -6.80 -4.96
C VAL A 131 -13.50 -6.45 -6.43
N LEU A 132 -12.93 -5.37 -6.96
CA LEU A 132 -13.07 -5.03 -8.37
C LEU A 132 -12.54 -6.15 -9.28
N LEU A 133 -11.37 -6.72 -8.95
CA LEU A 133 -10.78 -7.84 -9.69
C LEU A 133 -11.66 -9.08 -9.69
N LEU A 134 -12.29 -9.42 -8.57
CA LEU A 134 -13.14 -10.60 -8.42
C LEU A 134 -14.54 -10.38 -9.03
N ALA A 135 -15.08 -9.16 -8.96
CA ALA A 135 -16.43 -8.84 -9.41
C ALA A 135 -16.55 -8.55 -10.92
N GLY A 136 -15.48 -8.14 -11.61
CA GLY A 136 -15.58 -7.78 -13.04
C GLY A 136 -16.02 -8.94 -13.95
N ALA A 137 -16.69 -8.64 -15.07
CA ALA A 137 -17.12 -9.66 -16.03
C ALA A 137 -15.94 -10.19 -16.88
N GLY A 138 -15.86 -11.52 -17.07
CA GLY A 138 -14.87 -12.16 -17.96
C GLY A 138 -14.08 -13.32 -17.32
N ARG A 139 -13.67 -14.31 -18.12
CA ARG A 139 -13.02 -15.57 -17.66
C ARG A 139 -11.49 -15.47 -17.48
N VAL A 140 -10.94 -14.27 -17.32
CA VAL A 140 -9.48 -14.12 -17.41
C VAL A 140 -8.81 -14.57 -16.10
N ARG A 141 -8.04 -15.67 -16.17
CA ARG A 141 -7.47 -16.37 -15.00
C ARG A 141 -6.59 -15.48 -14.12
N TRP A 142 -5.85 -14.54 -14.70
CA TRP A 142 -4.98 -13.62 -13.93
C TRP A 142 -5.78 -12.78 -12.93
N ARG A 143 -7.03 -12.43 -13.23
CA ARG A 143 -7.87 -11.59 -12.36
C ARG A 143 -8.20 -12.26 -11.04
N TRP A 144 -8.53 -13.56 -11.10
CA TRP A 144 -8.81 -14.36 -9.91
C TRP A 144 -7.56 -14.55 -9.07
N LEU A 145 -6.41 -14.84 -9.70
CA LEU A 145 -5.14 -14.97 -9.00
C LEU A 145 -4.77 -13.66 -8.28
N CYS A 146 -4.78 -12.52 -8.99
CA CYS A 146 -4.48 -11.22 -8.40
C CYS A 146 -5.52 -10.79 -7.37
N GLY A 147 -6.80 -11.06 -7.60
CA GLY A 147 -7.89 -10.70 -6.70
C GLY A 147 -7.89 -11.50 -5.40
N LEU A 148 -7.62 -12.81 -5.47
CA LEU A 148 -7.49 -13.66 -4.27
C LEU A 148 -6.21 -13.35 -3.51
N ALA A 149 -5.08 -13.20 -4.20
CA ALA A 149 -3.82 -12.82 -3.56
C ALA A 149 -3.90 -11.43 -2.91
N GLY A 150 -4.47 -10.45 -3.62
CA GLY A 150 -4.74 -9.11 -3.11
C GLY A 150 -5.73 -9.14 -1.93
N GLY A 151 -6.79 -9.94 -2.01
CA GLY A 151 -7.78 -10.09 -0.95
C GLY A 151 -7.18 -10.72 0.32
N ALA A 152 -6.36 -11.76 0.17
CA ALA A 152 -5.62 -12.34 1.28
C ALA A 152 -4.66 -11.30 1.91
N ASN A 153 -3.92 -10.54 1.08
CA ASN A 153 -3.05 -9.49 1.57
C ASN A 153 -3.84 -8.38 2.30
N ALA A 154 -4.98 -7.95 1.77
CA ALA A 154 -5.88 -6.99 2.40
C ALA A 154 -6.35 -7.48 3.77
N LEU A 155 -6.82 -8.73 3.85
CA LEU A 155 -7.27 -9.35 5.10
C LEU A 155 -6.14 -9.39 6.13
N LEU A 156 -4.95 -9.85 5.76
CA LEU A 156 -3.80 -9.89 6.66
C LEU A 156 -3.35 -8.48 7.10
N THR A 157 -3.44 -7.49 6.22
CA THR A 157 -3.07 -6.10 6.53
C THR A 157 -4.08 -5.47 7.48
N VAL A 158 -5.38 -5.65 7.23
CA VAL A 158 -6.45 -5.18 8.13
C VAL A 158 -6.39 -5.90 9.47
N ALA A 159 -6.21 -7.22 9.50
CA ALA A 159 -6.08 -7.98 10.74
C ALA A 159 -4.90 -7.49 11.59
N ARG A 160 -3.75 -7.20 10.96
CA ARG A 160 -2.61 -6.56 11.64
C ARG A 160 -3.00 -5.19 12.21
N GLY A 161 -3.68 -4.35 11.42
CA GLY A 161 -4.15 -3.05 11.90
C GLY A 161 -5.09 -3.15 13.10
N VAL A 162 -6.08 -4.05 13.05
CA VAL A 162 -7.04 -4.29 14.12
C VAL A 162 -6.36 -4.81 15.39
N LEU A 163 -5.40 -5.73 15.27
CA LEU A 163 -4.71 -6.27 16.44
C LEU A 163 -3.82 -5.24 17.13
N VAL A 164 -3.10 -4.42 16.36
CA VAL A 164 -2.30 -3.32 16.94
C VAL A 164 -3.18 -2.34 17.73
N LEU A 165 -4.39 -2.07 17.24
CA LEU A 165 -5.31 -1.11 17.85
C LEU A 165 -6.11 -1.70 19.02
N GLY A 166 -6.64 -2.92 18.88
CA GLY A 166 -7.57 -3.52 19.83
C GLY A 166 -6.92 -4.42 20.88
N TRP A 167 -5.82 -5.10 20.54
CA TRP A 167 -5.12 -6.04 21.42
C TRP A 167 -3.60 -5.84 21.38
N PRO A 168 -3.10 -4.66 21.78
CA PRO A 168 -1.67 -4.37 21.76
C PRO A 168 -0.85 -5.28 22.68
N GLU A 169 -1.47 -5.91 23.69
CA GLU A 169 -0.86 -6.95 24.54
C GLU A 169 -0.41 -8.18 23.72
N VAL A 170 -1.21 -8.55 22.71
CA VAL A 170 -1.01 -9.74 21.86
C VAL A 170 -0.09 -9.43 20.67
N TYR A 171 -0.16 -8.20 20.18
CA TYR A 171 0.62 -7.76 19.03
C TYR A 171 1.15 -6.33 19.25
N PRO A 172 2.21 -6.17 20.07
CA PRO A 172 2.66 -4.85 20.50
C PRO A 172 3.42 -4.09 19.41
N ARG A 173 4.06 -4.79 18.47
CA ARG A 173 4.79 -4.21 17.34
C ARG A 173 4.99 -5.22 16.22
N PHE A 174 5.16 -4.70 15.00
CA PHE A 174 5.30 -5.47 13.77
C PHE A 174 6.48 -6.47 13.73
N LEU A 175 7.47 -6.28 14.61
CA LEU A 175 8.67 -7.11 14.68
C LEU A 175 8.53 -8.34 15.58
N VAL A 176 7.46 -8.44 16.36
CA VAL A 176 7.25 -9.61 17.22
C VAL A 176 6.90 -10.81 16.34
N PRO A 177 7.49 -11.99 16.57
CA PRO A 177 7.08 -13.21 15.87
C PRO A 177 5.58 -13.44 16.07
N HIS A 178 4.80 -13.35 15.00
CA HIS A 178 3.36 -13.56 15.03
C HIS A 178 2.92 -14.24 13.72
N PRO A 179 1.91 -15.14 13.73
CA PRO A 179 1.40 -15.79 12.52
C PRO A 179 0.88 -14.85 11.43
N LEU A 180 0.72 -13.57 11.72
CA LEU A 180 0.31 -12.55 10.73
C LEU A 180 1.50 -11.81 10.09
N ASN A 181 2.71 -12.07 10.59
CA ASN A 181 3.97 -11.53 10.09
C ASN A 181 4.69 -12.51 9.18
N ILE A 182 3.99 -13.56 8.68
CA ILE A 182 4.60 -14.58 7.83
C ILE A 182 5.30 -13.87 6.66
N ALA A 183 6.63 -14.04 6.65
CA ALA A 183 7.59 -13.59 5.67
C ALA A 183 7.70 -14.60 4.52
#